data_AF-A0A350AE05-F1
#
_entry.id   AF-A0A350AE05-F1
#
_cell.length_a   1.000
_cell.length_b   1.000
_cell.length_c   1.000
_cell.angle_alpha   90.00
_cell.angle_beta   90.00
_cell.angle_gamma   90.00
#
_symmetry.space_group_name_H-M   'P 1'
#
loop_
_entity.id
_entity.type
_entity.pdbx_description
1 polymer ?
#
loop_
_entity_poly.entity_id
_entity_poly.type
_entity_poly.pdbx_seq_one_letter_code
_entity_poly.pdbx_strand_id
1 'polypeptide(L)' 'ENMFIVEVEEEHAKQKTVNALKPMNCPCHVQIFNVGLKSYRELPLRMAEFGSCNRYEPSGALHGIMRVR' A
#
# COMPACT_ATOMS: atom_id res chain seq x y z
N GLU A 1 -0.83 2.58 12.42
CA GLU A 1 -0.86 3.88 13.13
C GLU A 1 -0.47 5.05 12.22
N ASN A 2 0.60 4.97 11.43
CA ASN A 2 1.02 6.08 10.54
C ASN A 2 0.54 5.95 9.08
N MET A 3 -0.75 5.71 8.86
CA MET A 3 -1.34 5.65 7.51
C MET A 3 -2.29 6.82 7.29
N PHE A 4 -2.36 7.31 6.05
CA PHE A 4 -3.41 8.24 5.63
C PHE A 4 -4.70 7.46 5.44
N ILE A 5 -5.68 7.68 6.31
CA ILE A 5 -6.97 7.00 6.29
C ILE A 5 -7.98 7.87 5.54
N VAL A 6 -8.77 7.25 4.67
CA VAL A 6 -9.85 7.89 3.91
C VAL A 6 -11.12 7.09 4.15
N GLU A 7 -12.16 7.75 4.66
CA GLU A 7 -13.50 7.19 4.75
C GLU A 7 -14.24 7.51 3.46
N VAL A 8 -14.77 6.48 2.80
CA VAL A 8 -15.55 6.65 1.57
C VAL A 8 -17.02 6.39 1.89
N GLU A 9 -17.85 7.40 1.69
CA GLU A 9 -19.30 7.28 1.70
C GLU A 9 -19.77 7.14 0.25
N GLU A 10 -20.02 5.91 -0.20
CA GLU A 10 -20.68 5.68 -1.48
C GLU A 10 -22.20 5.80 -1.29
N GLU A 11 -22.86 6.62 -2.10
CA GLU A 11 -24.30 6.98 -2.00
C GLU A 11 -25.27 5.77 -2.01
N HIS A 12 -24.78 4.56 -2.33
CA HIS A 12 -25.56 3.31 -2.35
C HIS A 12 -24.93 2.15 -1.56
N ALA A 13 -23.83 2.37 -0.83
CA ALA A 13 -23.19 1.32 -0.03
C ALA A 13 -23.84 1.18 1.36
N LYS A 14 -24.19 -0.06 1.73
CA LYS A 14 -24.77 -0.39 3.05
C LYS A 14 -23.80 -0.21 4.22
N GLN A 15 -22.50 -0.05 3.96
CA GLN A 15 -21.45 0.06 4.98
C GLN A 15 -20.39 1.09 4.55
N LYS A 16 -19.94 1.90 5.51
CA LYS A 16 -18.78 2.79 5.35
C LYS A 16 -17.52 1.94 5.19
N THR A 17 -16.79 2.14 4.10
CA THR A 17 -15.50 1.49 3.88
C THR A 17 -14.38 2.43 4.29
N VAL A 18 -13.43 1.90 5.08
CA VAL A 18 -12.24 2.64 5.52
C VAL A 18 -11.08 2.18 4.65
N ASN A 19 -10.61 3.09 3.80
CA ASN A 19 -9.44 2.87 2.95
C ASN A 19 -8.22 3.56 3.55
N ALA A 20 -7.03 3.12 3.15
CA ALA A 20 -5.78 3.75 3.53
C ALA A 20 -4.83 3.87 2.34
N LEU A 21 -4.08 4.96 2.29
CA LEU A 21 -3.02 5.11 1.29
C LEU A 21 -1.84 4.19 1.65
N LYS A 22 -1.27 3.53 0.64
CA LYS A 22 -0.28 2.47 0.87
C LYS A 22 1.01 3.03 1.52
N PRO A 23 1.44 2.48 2.67
CA PRO A 23 2.72 2.83 3.29
C PRO A 23 3.89 1.98 2.77
N MET A 24 3.60 0.92 2.01
CA MET A 24 4.54 -0.02 1.39
C MET A 24 3.86 -0.83 0.28
N ASN A 25 4.64 -1.38 -0.65
CA ASN A 25 4.14 -2.16 -1.80
C ASN A 25 3.93 -3.66 -1.51
N CYS A 26 4.51 -4.19 -0.43
CA CYS A 26 4.45 -5.61 -0.06
C CYS A 26 3.06 -6.24 -0.11
N PRO A 27 1.99 -5.66 0.49
CA PRO A 27 0.67 -6.28 0.44
C PRO A 27 0.13 -6.38 -0.99
N CYS A 28 0.41 -5.39 -1.86
CA CYS A 28 0.03 -5.44 -3.27
C CYS A 28 0.76 -6.56 -4.02
N HIS A 29 2.06 -6.75 -3.75
CA HIS A 29 2.85 -7.81 -4.39
C HIS A 29 2.39 -9.21 -3.95
N VAL A 30 1.95 -9.36 -2.70
CA VAL A 30 1.31 -10.61 -2.24
C VAL A 30 0.00 -10.86 -2.96
N GLN A 31 -0.83 -9.82 -3.16
CA GLN A 31 -2.07 -9.96 -3.95
C GLN A 31 -1.78 -10.37 -5.40
N ILE A 32 -0.73 -9.82 -6.02
CA ILE A 32 -0.31 -10.23 -7.38
C ILE A 32 0.13 -11.70 -7.39
N PHE A 33 0.88 -12.14 -6.38
CA PHE A 33 1.30 -13.53 -6.27
C PHE A 33 0.11 -14.50 -6.16
N ASN A 34 -0.93 -14.10 -5.43
CA ASN A 34 -2.15 -14.90 -5.26
C ASN A 34 -3.01 -15.01 -6.54
N VAL A 35 -2.78 -14.17 -7.55
CA VAL A 35 -3.46 -14.27 -8.83
C VAL A 35 -2.86 -15.42 -9.65
N GLY A 36 -3.62 -16.51 -9.74
CA GLY A 36 -3.29 -17.71 -10.51
C GLY A 36 -2.46 -18.74 -9.75
N LEU A 37 -2.36 -19.95 -10.30
CA LEU A 37 -1.52 -21.01 -9.73
C LEU A 37 -0.05 -20.78 -10.12
N LYS A 38 0.87 -20.89 -9.15
CA LYS A 38 2.32 -20.78 -9.38
C LYS A 38 2.99 -22.14 -9.23
N SER A 39 3.87 -22.48 -10.16
CA SER A 39 4.64 -23.72 -10.12
C SER A 39 5.99 -23.49 -9.43
N TYR A 40 6.56 -24.53 -8.79
CA TYR A 40 7.91 -24.46 -8.22
C TYR A 40 8.97 -24.03 -9.25
N ARG A 41 8.74 -24.33 -10.54
CA ARG A 41 9.64 -24.01 -11.66
C ARG A 41 9.73 -22.51 -11.94
N GLU A 42 8.73 -21.74 -11.54
CA GLU A 42 8.69 -20.29 -11.74
C GLU A 42 9.45 -19.55 -10.64
N LEU A 43 9.87 -20.25 -9.58
CA LEU A 43 10.65 -19.67 -8.50
C LEU A 43 12.14 -19.62 -8.86
N PRO A 44 12.86 -18.55 -8.48
CA PRO A 44 12.39 -17.42 -7.66
C PRO A 44 11.65 -16.34 -8.48
N LEU A 45 10.39 -16.09 -8.12
CA LEU A 45 9.60 -14.99 -8.69
C LEU A 45 10.03 -13.67 -8.04
N ARG A 46 10.40 -12.68 -8.86
CA ARG A 46 10.84 -11.35 -8.38
C ARG A 46 10.00 -10.26 -9.01
N MET A 47 9.45 -9.38 -8.19
CA MET A 47 8.62 -8.24 -8.60
C MET A 47 9.33 -6.95 -8.23
N ALA A 48 9.27 -5.97 -9.12
CA ALA A 48 9.81 -4.63 -8.90
C ALA A 48 8.76 -3.60 -9.27
N GLU A 49 8.61 -2.56 -8.45
CA GLU A 49 7.64 -1.49 -8.66
C GLU A 49 8.21 -0.16 -8.14
N PHE A 50 8.17 0.87 -8.96
CA PHE A 50 8.40 2.26 -8.55
C PHE A 50 7.10 2.88 -8.02
N GLY A 51 6.50 2.23 -7.03
CA GLY A 51 5.22 2.62 -6.46
C GLY A 51 5.36 3.76 -5.45
N SER A 52 4.58 4.83 -5.62
CA SER A 52 4.49 5.90 -4.62
C SER A 52 3.92 5.35 -3.31
N CYS A 53 4.69 5.45 -2.24
CA CYS A 53 4.26 5.07 -0.90
C CYS A 53 4.26 6.31 -0.03
N ASN A 54 3.24 6.43 0.83
CA ASN A 54 3.14 7.57 1.73
C ASN A 54 3.00 7.10 3.17
N ARG A 55 3.70 7.76 4.07
CA ARG A 55 3.71 7.48 5.52
C ARG A 55 3.39 8.75 6.27
N TYR A 56 2.46 8.65 7.22
CA TYR A 56 2.10 9.80 8.03
C TYR A 56 3.12 10.02 9.15
N GLU A 57 4.27 10.57 8.79
CA GLU A 57 5.35 10.89 9.71
C GLU A 57 5.04 12.19 10.51
N PRO A 58 5.44 12.27 11.79
CA PRO A 58 5.22 13.47 12.60
C PRO A 58 5.96 14.66 11.97
N SER A 59 5.33 15.84 11.99
CA SER A 59 5.85 17.03 11.30
C SER A 59 7.25 17.43 11.76
N GLY A 60 7.56 17.24 13.05
CA GLY A 60 8.89 17.52 13.61
C GLY A 60 10.00 16.56 13.18
N ALA A 61 9.67 15.45 12.52
CA ALA A 61 10.65 14.48 12.02
C ALA A 61 10.95 14.63 10.51
N LEU A 62 10.28 15.55 9.81
CA LEU A 62 10.49 15.75 8.38
C LEU A 62 11.79 16.53 8.12
N HIS A 63 12.54 16.13 7.10
CA HIS A 63 13.81 16.79 6.77
C HIS A 63 14.08 16.79 5.26
N GLY A 64 13.82 17.93 4.62
CA GLY A 64 14.05 18.15 3.19
C GLY A 64 13.54 16.99 2.33
N ILE A 65 14.42 16.44 1.49
CA ILE A 65 14.15 15.26 0.65
C ILE A 65 14.56 13.94 1.37
N MET A 66 15.32 14.03 2.46
CA MET A 66 15.82 12.85 3.17
C MET A 66 14.71 12.11 3.93
N ARG A 67 13.69 12.83 4.41
CA ARG A 67 12.54 12.23 5.11
C ARG A 67 11.26 12.98 4.79
N VAL A 68 10.41 12.35 3.98
CA VAL A 68 9.16 12.89 3.42
C VAL A 68 7.96 12.04 3.83
N ARG A 69 6.75 12.54 3.54
CA ARG A 69 5.49 11.85 3.77
C ARG A 69 5.01 11.12 2.53
#